data_AF-A0A0N0V302-F1
#
_entry.id   AF-A0A0N0V302-F1
#
_cell.length_a   1.000
_cell.length_b   1.000
_cell.length_c   1.000
_cell.angle_alpha   90.00
_cell.angle_beta   90.00
_cell.angle_gamma   90.00
#
_symmetry.space_group_name_H-M   'P 1'
#
loop_
_entity.id
_entity.type
_entity.pdbx_description
1 polymer ?
#
loop_
_entity_poly.entity_id
_entity_poly.type
_entity_poly.pdbx_seq_one_letter_code
_entity_poly.pdbx_strand_id
1 'polypeptide(L)'
;MKKFNIAGPMKENKHYVIPPLSRLDLKEVLEHIDDEKYFIMHAPRQSGKTSSLLALQKYINERNDYVAIYINVECGQASRNNFEKGIKDILNELKSRAIKVLGHKEEIKRIYKEISDNQSFGYALNEFIQELCQLSEKPLVLFIDEIDSLIGDTLIAVLRQLRSGYDMRPEYFPQSIILCGIVDIKDYKIHRSNDDIITGGSCFNIKSESFRLGNFSKKQIIVLYNAHTQETDQIFESNVFDLAWEYTAGQPWLVNALAYEACFKMRENRDRSIPITAELFEQAKENLILSRVTHLDQLADKLNEDRVRRVIEPMLIGDNSLATYDDQQYCIDLGLIKKTEKGLTISNAIYKEVFPRELTASLQQNFLSAFSPEWVNEDNSINTNKLMTLFQQFWRENSEIWSSHIAGYHEAAPHLVFHGFLQRVSNGYGIIEREYGLHRKRTDIYLRWNAPMGQQRIVFELKIRTERENTSEKFEKLKTESLKQITEYADICGANESHLVIFDRRQDMRWDEKIYSRTSEYEGYKINIWGA
;
A
#
# COMPACT_ATOMS: atom_id res chain seq x y z
N MET A 1 24.67 17.10 5.65
CA MET A 1 24.37 16.09 4.62
C MET A 1 22.89 15.77 4.66
N LYS A 2 22.18 15.93 3.54
CA LYS A 2 20.76 15.55 3.44
C LYS A 2 20.61 14.03 3.34
N LYS A 3 19.39 13.53 3.55
CA LYS A 3 19.05 12.10 3.45
C LYS A 3 17.71 11.90 2.76
N PHE A 4 17.48 10.72 2.20
CA PHE A 4 16.12 10.27 1.87
C PHE A 4 15.32 10.14 3.17
N ASN A 5 14.03 10.49 3.13
CA ASN A 5 13.21 10.52 4.34
C ASN A 5 12.07 9.52 4.27
N ILE A 6 11.97 8.70 5.33
CA ILE A 6 10.99 7.62 5.45
C ILE A 6 10.03 7.81 6.64
N ALA A 7 10.20 8.88 7.41
CA ALA A 7 9.39 9.16 8.60
C ALA A 7 9.19 10.67 8.83
N GLY A 8 7.97 11.04 9.24
CA GLY A 8 7.62 12.44 9.51
C GLY A 8 7.63 13.36 8.28
N PRO A 9 7.33 14.65 8.46
CA PRO A 9 7.25 15.61 7.36
C PRO A 9 8.63 15.95 6.77
N MET A 10 8.62 16.33 5.49
CA MET A 10 9.83 16.73 4.77
C MET A 10 10.41 18.06 5.30
N LYS A 11 11.72 18.14 5.39
CA LYS A 11 12.47 19.36 5.77
C LYS A 11 13.54 19.62 4.73
N GLU A 12 13.42 20.72 3.97
CA GLU A 12 14.29 21.02 2.82
C GLU A 12 15.78 21.09 3.17
N ASN A 13 16.11 21.52 4.39
CA ASN A 13 17.47 21.61 4.88
C ASN A 13 18.05 20.27 5.38
N LYS A 14 17.22 19.24 5.54
CA LYS A 14 17.65 17.91 6.04
C LYS A 14 17.43 16.79 5.04
N HIS A 15 16.51 16.94 4.09
CA HIS A 15 16.06 15.85 3.24
C HIS A 15 16.17 16.18 1.75
N TYR A 16 16.38 15.17 0.92
CA TYR A 16 16.13 15.28 -0.51
C TYR A 16 14.62 15.43 -0.74
N VAL A 17 14.22 16.45 -1.50
CA VAL A 17 12.82 16.85 -1.66
C VAL A 17 12.46 16.98 -3.12
N ILE A 18 11.29 16.46 -3.48
CA ILE A 18 10.55 16.93 -4.65
C ILE A 18 9.61 18.02 -4.13
N PRO A 19 9.50 19.18 -4.81
CA PRO A 19 8.58 20.24 -4.40
C PRO A 19 7.17 19.67 -4.16
N PRO A 20 6.61 19.74 -2.93
CA PRO A 20 5.37 19.04 -2.61
C PRO A 20 4.18 19.47 -3.48
N LEU A 21 4.13 20.74 -3.86
CA LEU A 21 3.07 21.30 -4.71
C LEU A 21 3.14 20.82 -6.17
N SER A 22 4.28 20.32 -6.64
CA SER A 22 4.40 19.75 -8.00
C SER A 22 3.61 18.44 -8.20
N ARG A 23 3.04 17.91 -7.13
CA ARG A 23 2.22 16.68 -7.12
C ARG A 23 0.73 16.94 -7.00
N LEU A 24 0.36 18.20 -6.80
CA LEU A 24 -1.02 18.66 -6.77
C LEU A 24 -1.29 19.37 -8.09
N ASP A 25 -2.51 19.23 -8.61
CA ASP A 25 -3.01 20.22 -9.56
C ASP A 25 -3.29 21.50 -8.77
N LEU A 26 -2.24 22.30 -8.56
CA LEU A 26 -2.33 23.51 -7.75
C LEU A 26 -3.35 24.49 -8.32
N LYS A 27 -3.52 24.51 -9.64
CA LYS A 27 -4.49 25.41 -10.28
C LYS A 27 -5.91 25.01 -9.89
N GLU A 28 -6.23 23.73 -10.04
CA GLU A 28 -7.55 23.20 -9.70
C GLU A 28 -7.87 23.35 -8.21
N VAL A 29 -6.87 23.10 -7.34
CA VAL A 29 -7.01 23.29 -5.87
C VAL A 29 -7.32 24.75 -5.53
N LEU A 30 -6.64 25.70 -6.17
CA LEU A 30 -6.88 27.13 -5.93
C LEU A 30 -8.24 27.57 -6.50
N GLU A 31 -8.61 27.11 -7.70
CA GLU A 31 -9.94 27.37 -8.28
C GLU A 31 -11.08 26.90 -7.36
N HIS A 32 -10.89 25.77 -6.67
CA HIS A 32 -11.86 25.29 -5.67
C HIS A 32 -11.93 26.16 -4.41
N ILE A 33 -10.80 26.71 -3.97
CA ILE A 33 -10.78 27.65 -2.85
C ILE A 33 -11.52 28.93 -3.25
N ASP A 34 -11.24 29.45 -4.44
CA ASP A 34 -11.84 30.66 -5.01
C ASP A 34 -13.36 30.50 -5.22
N ASP A 35 -13.81 29.31 -5.64
CA ASP A 35 -15.22 28.93 -5.79
C ASP A 35 -15.94 28.66 -4.44
N GLU A 36 -15.29 28.92 -3.30
CA GLU A 36 -15.81 28.66 -1.96
C GLU A 36 -16.25 27.20 -1.76
N LYS A 37 -15.54 26.27 -2.38
CA LYS A 37 -15.86 24.84 -2.29
C LYS A 37 -15.13 24.21 -1.13
N TYR A 38 -15.83 23.32 -0.42
CA TYR A 38 -15.19 22.37 0.47
C TYR A 38 -14.89 21.10 -0.33
N PHE A 39 -13.76 20.48 -0.05
CA PHE A 39 -13.33 19.29 -0.80
C PHE A 39 -12.45 18.38 0.06
N ILE A 40 -12.29 17.15 -0.41
CA ILE A 40 -11.42 16.15 0.20
C ILE A 40 -10.10 16.11 -0.55
N MET A 41 -9.01 15.99 0.18
CA MET A 41 -7.74 15.56 -0.40
C MET A 41 -7.34 14.22 0.22
N HIS A 42 -7.38 13.14 -0.55
CA HIS A 42 -7.05 11.82 -0.03
C HIS A 42 -5.81 11.23 -0.71
N ALA A 43 -5.10 10.40 0.02
CA ALA A 43 -3.98 9.66 -0.52
C ALA A 43 -3.58 8.50 0.39
N PRO A 44 -2.99 7.43 -0.18
CA PRO A 44 -2.45 6.31 0.59
C PRO A 44 -1.55 6.78 1.74
N ARG A 45 -1.40 5.92 2.77
CA ARG A 45 -0.44 6.18 3.86
C ARG A 45 0.95 6.46 3.30
N GLN A 46 1.67 7.37 3.99
CA GLN A 46 3.05 7.73 3.67
C GLN A 46 3.27 8.26 2.23
N SER A 47 2.23 8.84 1.64
CA SER A 47 2.30 9.55 0.36
C SER A 47 2.77 11.01 0.48
N GLY A 48 2.97 11.53 1.70
CA GLY A 48 3.42 12.92 1.91
C GLY A 48 2.29 13.96 2.03
N LYS A 49 1.05 13.54 2.32
CA LYS A 49 -0.13 14.42 2.52
C LYS A 49 0.17 15.64 3.39
N THR A 50 0.63 15.43 4.62
CA THR A 50 0.98 16.50 5.56
C THR A 50 2.03 17.45 4.99
N SER A 51 3.01 16.94 4.25
CA SER A 51 4.04 17.81 3.63
C SER A 51 3.43 18.67 2.52
N SER A 52 2.50 18.14 1.72
CA SER A 52 1.78 18.90 0.70
C SER A 52 0.85 19.95 1.31
N LEU A 53 0.10 19.61 2.38
CA LEU A 53 -0.77 20.57 3.07
C LEU A 53 0.01 21.72 3.71
N LEU A 54 1.12 21.43 4.38
CA LEU A 54 1.95 22.48 4.97
C LEU A 54 2.57 23.38 3.90
N ALA A 55 2.97 22.82 2.75
CA ALA A 55 3.46 23.60 1.62
C ALA A 55 2.36 24.47 1.00
N LEU A 56 1.14 23.94 0.90
CA LEU A 56 -0.03 24.67 0.39
C LEU A 56 -0.43 25.81 1.33
N GLN A 57 -0.45 25.56 2.63
CA GLN A 57 -0.68 26.59 3.65
C GLN A 57 0.33 27.72 3.52
N LYS A 58 1.62 27.38 3.42
CA LYS A 58 2.69 28.37 3.24
C LYS A 58 2.47 29.19 1.97
N TYR A 59 2.21 28.52 0.85
CA TYR A 59 1.99 29.17 -0.45
C TYR A 59 0.81 30.15 -0.42
N ILE A 60 -0.32 29.76 0.17
CA ILE A 60 -1.50 30.63 0.28
C ILE A 60 -1.23 31.83 1.18
N ASN A 61 -0.61 31.61 2.35
CA ASN A 61 -0.30 32.70 3.28
C ASN A 61 0.74 33.69 2.71
N GLU A 62 1.67 33.24 1.86
CA GLU A 62 2.65 34.11 1.19
C GLU A 62 2.00 35.01 0.13
N ARG A 63 0.95 34.53 -0.56
CA ARG A 63 0.20 35.33 -1.54
C ARG A 63 -0.70 36.37 -0.90
N ASN A 64 -1.06 36.16 0.37
CA ASN A 64 -1.79 37.12 1.18
C ASN A 64 -3.23 37.39 0.65
N ASP A 65 -3.77 36.49 -0.17
CA ASP A 65 -5.18 36.52 -0.62
C ASP A 65 -6.11 35.96 0.47
N TYR A 66 -5.61 34.98 1.24
CA TYR A 66 -6.34 34.26 2.30
C TYR A 66 -5.50 34.11 3.56
N VAL A 67 -6.14 33.74 4.67
CA VAL A 67 -5.46 33.20 5.86
C VAL A 67 -5.71 31.71 5.97
N ALA A 68 -4.67 30.92 5.79
CA ALA A 68 -4.73 29.48 5.81
C ALA A 68 -4.20 28.89 7.13
N ILE A 69 -5.06 28.11 7.80
CA ILE A 69 -4.76 27.42 9.06
C ILE A 69 -4.77 25.92 8.81
N TYR A 70 -3.68 25.24 9.19
CA TYR A 70 -3.58 23.79 9.20
C TYR A 70 -3.78 23.26 10.61
N ILE A 71 -4.59 22.22 10.77
CA ILE A 71 -4.72 21.41 11.99
C ILE A 71 -4.56 19.92 11.67
N ASN A 72 -4.06 19.15 12.63
CA ASN A 72 -4.05 17.69 12.58
C ASN A 72 -4.95 17.16 13.70
N VAL A 73 -5.96 16.36 13.36
CA VAL A 73 -6.98 15.91 14.31
C VAL A 73 -6.71 14.53 14.92
N GLU A 74 -5.53 13.95 14.69
CA GLU A 74 -5.10 12.68 15.27
C GLU A 74 -5.12 12.70 16.80
N CYS A 75 -4.93 13.88 17.41
CA CYS A 75 -5.06 14.07 18.86
C CYS A 75 -6.45 13.64 19.39
N GLY A 76 -7.51 13.79 18.59
CA GLY A 76 -8.87 13.37 18.96
C GLY A 76 -9.05 11.84 18.97
N GLN A 77 -8.14 11.08 18.37
CA GLN A 77 -8.22 9.61 18.31
C GLN A 77 -8.05 8.96 19.68
N ALA A 78 -7.25 9.56 20.59
CA ALA A 78 -6.99 9.01 21.93
C ALA A 78 -8.24 8.97 22.82
N SER A 79 -9.31 9.66 22.40
CA SER A 79 -10.55 9.85 23.13
C SER A 79 -11.70 9.00 22.54
N ARG A 80 -11.39 7.76 22.11
CA ARG A 80 -12.38 6.82 21.53
C ARG A 80 -13.62 6.72 22.42
N ASN A 81 -14.80 6.89 21.83
CA ASN A 81 -16.12 6.88 22.49
C ASN A 81 -16.41 8.04 23.46
N ASN A 82 -15.57 9.08 23.52
CA ASN A 82 -15.86 10.32 24.23
C ASN A 82 -15.69 11.51 23.28
N PHE A 83 -16.77 11.84 22.56
CA PHE A 83 -16.72 12.91 21.57
C PHE A 83 -16.43 14.27 22.20
N GLU A 84 -16.90 14.55 23.42
CA GLU A 84 -16.64 15.83 24.11
C GLU A 84 -15.14 16.05 24.31
N LYS A 85 -14.44 15.03 24.81
CA LYS A 85 -12.99 15.06 24.95
C LYS A 85 -12.29 15.17 23.60
N GLY A 86 -12.76 14.43 22.59
CA GLY A 86 -12.25 14.53 21.22
C GLY A 86 -12.36 15.94 20.63
N ILE A 87 -13.52 16.59 20.77
CA ILE A 87 -13.74 17.98 20.34
C ILE A 87 -12.83 18.93 21.12
N LYS A 88 -12.67 18.74 22.43
CA LYS A 88 -11.75 19.54 23.25
C LYS A 88 -10.29 19.42 22.80
N ASP A 89 -9.84 18.22 22.43
CA ASP A 89 -8.49 18.00 21.91
C ASP A 89 -8.29 18.72 20.57
N ILE A 90 -9.29 18.66 19.68
CA ILE A 90 -9.28 19.37 18.39
C ILE A 90 -9.27 20.89 18.58
N LEU A 91 -10.11 21.43 19.48
CA LEU A 91 -10.13 22.85 19.82
C LEU A 91 -8.76 23.34 20.32
N ASN A 92 -8.06 22.51 21.10
CA ASN A 92 -6.72 22.84 21.58
C ASN A 92 -5.68 22.92 20.44
N GLU A 93 -5.71 21.97 19.49
CA GLU A 93 -4.85 22.02 18.32
C GLU A 93 -5.17 23.25 17.46
N LEU A 94 -6.46 23.50 17.17
CA LEU A 94 -6.90 24.65 16.39
C LEU A 94 -6.46 25.97 17.04
N LYS A 95 -6.64 26.11 18.36
CA LYS A 95 -6.13 27.27 19.12
C LYS A 95 -4.63 27.44 18.92
N SER A 96 -3.84 26.38 19.12
CA SER A 96 -2.38 26.41 19.02
C SER A 96 -1.91 26.87 17.63
N ARG A 97 -2.61 26.43 16.58
CA ARG A 97 -2.32 26.78 15.18
C ARG A 97 -2.78 28.19 14.84
N ALA A 98 -3.99 28.56 15.24
CA ALA A 98 -4.55 29.88 15.04
C ALA A 98 -3.68 30.97 15.68
N ILE A 99 -3.20 30.77 16.90
CA ILE A 99 -2.29 31.73 17.57
C ILE A 99 -1.02 31.98 16.73
N LYS A 100 -0.46 30.95 16.11
CA LYS A 100 0.76 31.07 15.29
C LYS A 100 0.52 31.77 13.96
N VAL A 101 -0.67 31.62 13.39
CA VAL A 101 -1.01 32.15 12.06
C VAL A 101 -1.59 33.57 12.15
N LEU A 102 -2.52 33.79 13.08
CA LEU A 102 -3.25 35.06 13.23
C LEU A 102 -2.56 36.06 14.17
N GLY A 103 -1.72 35.61 15.12
CA GLY A 103 -1.03 36.50 16.05
C GLY A 103 -1.86 37.05 17.23
N HIS A 104 -3.19 36.88 17.24
CA HIS A 104 -4.12 37.33 18.31
C HIS A 104 -4.11 36.42 19.56
N LYS A 105 -2.94 36.27 20.18
CA LYS A 105 -2.70 35.24 21.20
C LYS A 105 -3.64 35.31 22.41
N GLU A 106 -3.85 36.50 22.97
CA GLU A 106 -4.61 36.65 24.21
C GLU A 106 -6.13 36.61 23.96
N GLU A 107 -6.60 37.19 22.86
CA GLU A 107 -7.99 37.11 22.41
C GLU A 107 -8.39 35.66 22.12
N ILE A 108 -7.58 34.92 21.35
CA ILE A 108 -7.87 33.52 21.00
C ILE A 108 -7.89 32.63 22.26
N LYS A 109 -7.02 32.88 23.24
CA LYS A 109 -7.05 32.14 24.52
C LYS A 109 -8.31 32.44 25.33
N ARG A 110 -8.76 33.70 25.35
CA ARG A 110 -9.99 34.11 26.05
C ARG A 110 -11.19 33.42 25.42
N ILE A 111 -11.34 33.52 24.10
CA ILE A 111 -12.42 32.87 23.34
C ILE A 111 -12.43 31.35 23.59
N TYR A 112 -11.27 30.69 23.45
CA TYR A 112 -11.15 29.26 23.73
C TYR A 112 -11.62 28.91 25.15
N LYS A 113 -11.29 29.74 26.15
CA LYS A 113 -11.69 29.52 27.54
C LYS A 113 -13.20 29.67 27.71
N GLU A 114 -13.79 30.73 27.18
CA GLU A 114 -15.24 31.00 27.24
C GLU A 114 -16.04 29.83 26.64
N ILE A 115 -15.66 29.39 25.44
CA ILE A 115 -16.30 28.25 24.76
C ILE A 115 -16.10 26.94 25.55
N SER A 116 -14.90 26.71 26.09
CA SER A 116 -14.60 25.51 26.88
C SER A 116 -15.38 25.46 28.20
N ASP A 117 -15.64 26.61 28.83
CA ASP A 117 -16.33 26.71 30.11
C ASP A 117 -17.85 26.48 29.96
N ASN A 118 -18.42 26.78 28.78
CA ASN A 118 -19.84 26.53 28.47
C ASN A 118 -20.23 25.04 28.36
N GLN A 119 -19.26 24.11 28.28
CA GLN A 119 -19.44 22.64 28.18
C GLN A 119 -20.36 22.15 27.03
N SER A 120 -20.70 23.00 26.05
CA SER A 120 -21.55 22.65 24.91
C SER A 120 -20.72 22.12 23.73
N PHE A 121 -20.05 20.98 23.91
CA PHE A 121 -19.13 20.43 22.91
C PHE A 121 -19.78 19.99 21.59
N GLY A 122 -21.11 19.89 21.54
CA GLY A 122 -21.87 19.66 20.31
C GLY A 122 -21.84 20.83 19.32
N TYR A 123 -21.46 22.03 19.76
CA TYR A 123 -21.39 23.25 18.93
C TYR A 123 -20.05 24.02 19.07
N ALA A 124 -19.26 23.70 20.08
CA ALA A 124 -18.02 24.42 20.43
C ALA A 124 -17.00 24.57 19.29
N LEU A 125 -16.83 23.57 18.41
CA LEU A 125 -15.91 23.69 17.26
C LEU A 125 -16.45 24.69 16.23
N ASN A 126 -17.75 24.65 15.97
CA ASN A 126 -18.39 25.59 15.05
C ASN A 126 -18.22 27.03 15.58
N GLU A 127 -18.61 27.28 16.83
CA GLU A 127 -18.49 28.58 17.49
C GLU A 127 -17.05 29.10 17.47
N PHE A 128 -16.08 28.26 17.82
CA PHE A 128 -14.68 28.68 17.85
C PHE A 128 -14.15 29.04 16.46
N ILE A 129 -14.56 28.30 15.42
CA ILE A 129 -14.19 28.63 14.04
C ILE A 129 -14.79 29.97 13.61
N GLN A 130 -16.04 30.27 14.00
CA GLN A 130 -16.67 31.56 13.68
C GLN A 130 -15.89 32.73 14.27
N GLU A 131 -15.54 32.64 15.55
CA GLU A 131 -14.76 33.65 16.26
C GLU A 131 -13.37 33.86 15.63
N LEU A 132 -12.72 32.78 15.17
CA LEU A 132 -11.46 32.90 14.43
C LEU A 132 -11.62 33.60 13.08
N CYS A 133 -12.74 33.39 12.38
CA CYS A 133 -13.03 34.08 11.12
C CYS A 133 -13.24 35.58 11.34
N GLN A 134 -13.95 35.96 12.41
CA GLN A 134 -14.16 37.37 12.77
C GLN A 134 -12.87 38.10 13.17
N LEU A 135 -11.90 37.38 13.76
CA LEU A 135 -10.58 37.92 14.05
C LEU A 135 -9.69 38.08 12.81
N SER A 136 -10.00 37.37 11.71
CA SER A 136 -9.20 37.41 10.50
C SER A 136 -9.62 38.57 9.62
N GLU A 137 -8.66 39.38 9.17
CA GLU A 137 -8.92 40.46 8.20
C GLU A 137 -9.23 39.95 6.79
N LYS A 138 -9.08 38.63 6.56
CA LYS A 138 -9.22 37.97 5.25
C LYS A 138 -10.00 36.67 5.38
N PRO A 139 -10.60 36.19 4.28
CA PRO A 139 -11.29 34.92 4.29
C PRO A 139 -10.35 33.79 4.73
N LEU A 140 -10.86 32.91 5.60
CA LEU A 140 -10.10 31.83 6.21
C LEU A 140 -10.20 30.56 5.36
N VAL A 141 -9.08 29.87 5.17
CA VAL A 141 -9.02 28.51 4.59
C VAL A 141 -8.54 27.53 5.66
N LEU A 142 -9.31 26.48 5.94
CA LEU A 142 -8.98 25.52 6.99
C LEU A 142 -8.60 24.15 6.41
N PHE A 143 -7.36 23.71 6.66
CA PHE A 143 -6.94 22.33 6.36
C PHE A 143 -7.09 21.47 7.61
N ILE A 144 -7.80 20.34 7.48
CA ILE A 144 -7.98 19.35 8.54
C ILE A 144 -7.33 18.05 8.09
N ASP A 145 -6.13 17.76 8.60
CA ASP A 145 -5.36 16.56 8.27
C ASP A 145 -5.67 15.39 9.20
N GLU A 146 -5.48 14.17 8.68
CA GLU A 146 -5.79 12.90 9.34
C GLU A 146 -7.26 12.81 9.81
N ILE A 147 -8.22 13.30 9.03
CA ILE A 147 -9.65 13.25 9.40
C ILE A 147 -10.15 11.81 9.61
N ASP A 148 -9.53 10.84 8.93
CA ASP A 148 -9.80 9.40 9.08
C ASP A 148 -9.27 8.80 10.40
N SER A 149 -8.52 9.57 11.20
CA SER A 149 -8.17 9.16 12.56
C SER A 149 -9.38 9.23 13.50
N LEU A 150 -10.37 10.07 13.19
CA LEU A 150 -11.60 10.21 13.96
C LEU A 150 -12.57 9.10 13.58
N ILE A 151 -13.19 8.48 14.59
CA ILE A 151 -14.14 7.38 14.42
C ILE A 151 -15.42 7.63 15.21
N GLY A 152 -16.51 6.98 14.78
CA GLY A 152 -17.80 7.00 15.48
C GLY A 152 -18.35 8.41 15.73
N ASP A 153 -18.81 8.65 16.95
CA ASP A 153 -19.53 9.88 17.31
C ASP A 153 -18.67 11.15 17.20
N THR A 154 -17.34 11.05 17.39
CA THR A 154 -16.43 12.20 17.26
C THR A 154 -16.35 12.71 15.83
N LEU A 155 -16.19 11.80 14.86
CA LEU A 155 -16.17 12.17 13.43
C LEU A 155 -17.50 12.80 13.02
N ILE A 156 -18.63 12.20 13.43
CA ILE A 156 -19.97 12.73 13.15
C ILE A 156 -20.13 14.14 13.73
N ALA A 157 -19.70 14.33 14.99
CA ALA A 157 -19.81 15.61 15.67
C ALA A 157 -19.03 16.71 14.94
N VAL A 158 -17.78 16.42 14.52
CA VAL A 158 -16.97 17.35 13.72
C VAL A 158 -17.66 17.69 12.41
N LEU A 159 -18.05 16.69 11.61
CA LEU A 159 -18.66 16.93 10.29
C LEU A 159 -19.98 17.71 10.38
N ARG A 160 -20.81 17.45 11.40
CA ARG A 160 -22.05 18.21 11.63
C ARG A 160 -21.78 19.67 11.99
N GLN A 161 -20.79 19.91 12.86
CA GLN A 161 -20.38 21.26 13.25
C GLN A 161 -19.77 22.04 12.08
N LEU A 162 -19.01 21.38 11.19
CA LEU A 162 -18.54 22.03 9.97
C LEU A 162 -19.70 22.36 9.02
N ARG A 163 -20.65 21.45 8.86
CA ARG A 163 -21.82 21.63 7.99
C ARG A 163 -22.74 22.75 8.48
N SER A 164 -22.95 22.88 9.78
CA SER A 164 -23.81 23.93 10.35
C SER A 164 -23.26 25.34 10.16
N GLY A 165 -22.00 25.51 9.75
CA GLY A 165 -21.43 26.82 9.45
C GLY A 165 -21.44 27.18 7.96
N TYR A 166 -21.90 26.27 7.10
CA TYR A 166 -21.71 26.38 5.64
C TYR A 166 -22.43 27.59 5.02
N ASP A 167 -23.56 28.00 5.58
CA ASP A 167 -24.40 29.12 5.13
C ASP A 167 -23.88 30.50 5.55
N MET A 168 -22.84 30.56 6.39
CA MET A 168 -22.24 31.81 6.88
C MET A 168 -20.89 32.14 6.24
N ARG A 169 -20.55 31.48 5.14
CA ARG A 169 -19.31 31.68 4.39
C ARG A 169 -19.47 32.81 3.36
N PRO A 170 -18.40 33.55 3.06
CA PRO A 170 -17.08 33.51 3.71
C PRO A 170 -16.95 34.41 4.96
N GLU A 171 -17.98 35.19 5.33
CA GLU A 171 -17.86 36.28 6.32
C GLU A 171 -17.67 35.81 7.76
N TYR A 172 -18.40 34.77 8.18
CA TYR A 172 -18.40 34.28 9.56
C TYR A 172 -17.98 32.81 9.68
N PHE A 173 -17.59 32.18 8.58
CA PHE A 173 -17.11 30.81 8.55
C PHE A 173 -16.11 30.62 7.40
N PRO A 174 -15.18 29.63 7.45
CA PRO A 174 -14.09 29.53 6.50
C PRO A 174 -14.61 29.44 5.07
N GLN A 175 -14.03 30.23 4.17
CA GLN A 175 -14.38 30.22 2.75
C GLN A 175 -14.25 28.80 2.17
N SER A 176 -13.16 28.11 2.52
CA SER A 176 -12.92 26.74 2.12
C SER A 176 -12.41 25.89 3.28
N ILE A 177 -12.86 24.63 3.31
CA ILE A 177 -12.39 23.59 4.21
C ILE A 177 -11.91 22.41 3.38
N ILE A 178 -10.71 21.94 3.70
CA ILE A 178 -10.05 20.86 3.00
C ILE A 178 -9.82 19.74 4.00
N LEU A 179 -10.57 18.66 3.83
CA LEU A 179 -10.50 17.48 4.68
C LEU A 179 -9.52 16.49 4.08
N CYS A 180 -8.51 16.08 4.82
CA CYS A 180 -7.44 15.24 4.32
C CYS A 180 -7.32 13.93 5.08
N GLY A 181 -7.27 12.82 4.35
CA GLY A 181 -7.22 11.48 4.93
C GLY A 181 -6.71 10.39 3.98
N ILE A 182 -6.82 9.11 4.37
CA ILE A 182 -6.33 7.99 3.55
C ILE A 182 -7.22 7.73 2.33
N VAL A 183 -8.52 7.64 2.56
CA VAL A 183 -9.54 7.37 1.54
C VAL A 183 -10.62 8.46 1.58
N ASP A 184 -11.52 8.42 0.60
CA ASP A 184 -12.68 9.27 0.59
C ASP A 184 -13.51 9.05 1.88
N ILE A 185 -14.05 10.13 2.44
CA ILE A 185 -14.88 10.11 3.64
C ILE A 185 -16.11 9.18 3.49
N LYS A 186 -16.62 8.98 2.27
CA LYS A 186 -17.72 8.02 2.02
C LYS A 186 -17.38 6.59 2.46
N ASP A 187 -16.10 6.24 2.45
CA ASP A 187 -15.59 4.91 2.79
C ASP A 187 -15.31 4.75 4.29
N TYR A 188 -15.54 5.80 5.10
CA TYR A 188 -15.37 5.71 6.54
C TYR A 188 -16.52 4.89 7.14
N LYS A 189 -16.19 3.71 7.68
CA LYS A 189 -17.12 2.89 8.45
C LYS A 189 -17.50 3.63 9.73
N ILE A 190 -18.66 4.28 9.72
CA ILE A 190 -19.24 4.86 10.93
C ILE A 190 -20.03 3.77 11.63
N HIS A 191 -19.42 3.21 12.68
CA HIS A 191 -20.15 2.51 13.73
C HIS A 191 -20.48 3.52 14.82
N ARG A 192 -21.77 3.68 15.16
CA ARG A 192 -22.12 4.32 16.43
C ARG A 192 -21.73 3.42 17.59
N SER A 193 -21.66 4.00 18.78
CA SER A 193 -21.52 3.29 20.05
C SER A 193 -22.62 2.22 20.30
N ASN A 194 -23.71 2.23 19.51
CA ASN A 194 -24.79 1.25 19.52
C ASN A 194 -24.79 0.26 18.32
N ASP A 195 -23.65 0.08 17.62
CA ASP A 195 -23.50 -0.79 16.44
C ASP A 195 -24.34 -0.42 15.19
N ASP A 196 -25.10 0.67 15.22
CA ASP A 196 -25.76 1.21 14.02
C ASP A 196 -24.72 1.67 12.98
N ILE A 197 -24.77 1.09 11.78
CA ILE A 197 -23.99 1.53 10.63
C ILE A 197 -24.67 2.76 10.03
N ILE A 198 -24.01 3.93 10.11
CA ILE A 198 -24.44 5.09 9.34
C ILE A 198 -23.80 5.00 7.96
N THR A 199 -24.58 4.55 7.00
CA THR A 199 -24.27 4.73 5.57
C THR A 199 -24.59 6.17 5.18
N GLY A 200 -23.57 6.98 4.87
CA GLY A 200 -23.72 8.13 3.98
C GLY A 200 -24.78 9.18 4.35
N GLY A 201 -24.92 9.56 5.62
CA GLY A 201 -25.84 10.63 6.03
C GLY A 201 -25.53 12.02 5.45
N SER A 202 -26.50 12.94 5.52
CA SER A 202 -26.44 14.36 5.10
C SER A 202 -25.18 15.13 5.57
N CYS A 203 -24.54 14.71 6.67
CA CYS A 203 -23.27 15.30 7.13
C CYS A 203 -22.10 15.17 6.14
N PHE A 204 -22.17 14.22 5.21
CA PHE A 204 -21.14 14.02 4.18
C PHE A 204 -21.35 14.82 2.90
N ASN A 205 -22.55 15.38 2.71
CA ASN A 205 -22.88 16.30 1.60
C ASN A 205 -22.37 17.72 1.87
N ILE A 206 -21.19 17.84 2.47
CA ILE A 206 -20.51 19.11 2.69
C ILE A 206 -19.48 19.39 1.59
N LYS A 207 -19.12 18.39 0.78
CA LYS A 207 -18.04 18.45 -0.21
C LYS A 207 -18.55 18.58 -1.65
N SER A 208 -17.70 19.15 -2.50
CA SER A 208 -17.89 19.25 -3.95
C SER A 208 -17.12 18.16 -4.72
N GLU A 209 -15.86 17.91 -4.33
CA GLU A 209 -14.93 17.03 -5.05
C GLU A 209 -13.94 16.32 -4.11
N SER A 210 -13.27 15.26 -4.60
CA SER A 210 -12.21 14.52 -3.92
C SER A 210 -10.94 14.48 -4.80
N PHE A 211 -9.87 15.13 -4.34
CA PHE A 211 -8.57 15.14 -5.00
C PHE A 211 -7.66 14.04 -4.47
N ARG A 212 -7.05 13.28 -5.37
CA ARG A 212 -6.05 12.27 -5.00
C ARG A 212 -4.64 12.83 -5.14
N LEU A 213 -3.85 12.85 -4.06
CA LEU A 213 -2.43 13.20 -4.16
C LEU A 213 -1.67 12.08 -4.88
N GLY A 214 -1.17 12.37 -6.08
CA GLY A 214 -0.53 11.39 -6.96
C GLY A 214 0.84 10.90 -6.47
N ASN A 215 1.25 9.74 -6.97
CA ASN A 215 2.62 9.23 -6.82
C ASN A 215 3.64 10.13 -7.55
N PHE A 216 4.93 9.95 -7.26
CA PHE A 216 5.98 10.56 -8.07
C PHE A 216 5.92 10.02 -9.50
N SER A 217 6.18 10.86 -10.48
CA SER A 217 6.50 10.42 -11.84
C SER A 217 7.93 9.86 -11.91
N LYS A 218 8.24 9.06 -12.93
CA LYS A 218 9.61 8.60 -13.19
C LYS A 218 10.62 9.75 -13.28
N LYS A 219 10.23 10.88 -13.91
CA LYS A 219 11.06 12.10 -13.96
C LYS A 219 11.35 12.66 -12.56
N GLN A 220 10.37 12.67 -11.68
CA GLN A 220 10.55 13.12 -10.29
C GLN A 220 11.45 12.16 -9.49
N ILE A 221 11.37 10.84 -9.71
CA ILE A 221 12.31 9.88 -9.09
C ILE A 221 13.74 10.19 -9.53
N ILE A 222 13.97 10.40 -10.82
CA ILE A 222 15.30 10.76 -11.37
C ILE A 222 15.83 12.03 -10.70
N VAL A 223 15.00 13.09 -10.60
CA VAL A 223 15.37 14.33 -9.92
C VAL A 223 15.74 14.08 -8.45
N LEU A 224 14.92 13.30 -7.74
CA LEU A 224 15.14 13.01 -6.32
C LEU A 224 16.44 12.23 -6.07
N TYR A 225 16.75 11.24 -6.89
CA TYR A 225 17.97 10.43 -6.74
C TYR A 225 19.20 11.20 -7.19
N ASN A 226 19.11 11.98 -8.27
CA ASN A 226 20.21 12.84 -8.71
C ASN A 226 20.56 13.94 -7.70
N ALA A 227 19.60 14.39 -6.86
CA ALA A 227 19.92 15.29 -5.76
C ALA A 227 20.92 14.67 -4.75
N HIS A 228 20.90 13.34 -4.59
CA HIS A 228 21.92 12.64 -3.81
C HIS A 228 23.27 12.64 -4.51
N THR A 229 23.31 12.23 -5.79
CA THR A 229 24.53 12.23 -6.61
C THR A 229 25.19 13.60 -6.65
N GLN A 230 24.42 14.68 -6.76
CA GLN A 230 24.95 16.05 -6.75
C GLN A 230 25.57 16.45 -5.42
N GLU A 231 25.12 15.90 -4.29
CA GLU A 231 25.65 16.23 -2.96
C GLU A 231 26.84 15.33 -2.57
N THR A 232 26.89 14.09 -3.05
CA THR A 232 27.81 13.06 -2.56
C THR A 232 28.77 12.49 -3.59
N ASP A 233 28.60 12.86 -4.87
CA ASP A 233 29.26 12.26 -6.04
C ASP A 233 28.99 10.75 -6.22
N GLN A 234 28.15 10.13 -5.39
CA GLN A 234 27.75 8.73 -5.53
C GLN A 234 26.69 8.61 -6.62
N ILE A 235 27.05 7.96 -7.73
CA ILE A 235 26.21 7.85 -8.92
C ILE A 235 25.23 6.67 -8.80
N PHE A 236 24.00 6.88 -9.27
CA PHE A 236 23.09 5.79 -9.62
C PHE A 236 23.26 5.44 -11.10
N GLU A 237 23.41 4.15 -11.41
CA GLU A 237 23.45 3.70 -12.80
C GLU A 237 22.12 3.95 -13.52
N SER A 238 22.17 4.09 -14.85
CA SER A 238 21.01 4.47 -15.66
C SER A 238 19.83 3.50 -15.58
N ASN A 239 20.09 2.20 -15.45
CA ASN A 239 19.08 1.15 -15.28
C ASN A 239 18.39 1.19 -13.90
N VAL A 240 19.01 1.79 -12.88
CA VAL A 240 18.40 1.89 -11.54
C VAL A 240 17.14 2.74 -11.55
N PHE A 241 17.04 3.74 -12.44
CA PHE A 241 15.83 4.55 -12.54
C PHE A 241 14.63 3.78 -13.09
N ASP A 242 14.87 2.80 -13.98
CA ASP A 242 13.85 1.88 -14.48
C ASP A 242 13.39 0.94 -13.38
N LEU A 243 14.33 0.34 -12.65
CA LEU A 243 14.05 -0.53 -11.51
C LEU A 243 13.30 0.22 -10.40
N ALA A 244 13.71 1.44 -10.06
CA ALA A 244 13.02 2.26 -9.08
C ALA A 244 11.56 2.54 -9.48
N TRP A 245 11.31 2.79 -10.77
CA TRP A 245 9.95 2.95 -11.28
C TRP A 245 9.16 1.66 -11.21
N GLU A 246 9.74 0.53 -11.61
CA GLU A 246 9.09 -0.78 -11.58
C GLU A 246 8.74 -1.23 -10.15
N TYR A 247 9.71 -1.13 -9.24
CA TYR A 247 9.60 -1.59 -7.86
C TYR A 247 8.58 -0.79 -7.06
N THR A 248 8.45 0.51 -7.34
CA THR A 248 7.67 1.43 -6.49
C THR A 248 6.43 2.01 -7.16
N ALA A 249 6.40 2.05 -8.50
CA ALA A 249 5.46 2.85 -9.29
C ALA A 249 5.33 4.29 -8.77
N GLY A 250 6.43 4.87 -8.29
CA GLY A 250 6.50 6.22 -7.74
C GLY A 250 5.87 6.41 -6.37
N GLN A 251 5.49 5.35 -5.66
CA GLN A 251 4.95 5.47 -4.31
C GLN A 251 6.01 6.19 -3.42
N PRO A 252 5.70 7.36 -2.85
CA PRO A 252 6.72 8.25 -2.28
C PRO A 252 7.59 7.65 -1.19
N TRP A 253 7.00 6.83 -0.33
CA TRP A 253 7.72 6.17 0.74
C TRP A 253 8.63 5.06 0.22
N LEU A 254 8.15 4.19 -0.66
CA LEU A 254 8.93 3.12 -1.28
C LEU A 254 10.13 3.68 -2.04
N VAL A 255 9.94 4.77 -2.80
CA VAL A 255 11.03 5.47 -3.49
C VAL A 255 12.09 5.94 -2.49
N ASN A 256 11.68 6.61 -1.41
CA ASN A 256 12.64 7.06 -0.40
C ASN A 256 13.27 5.91 0.37
N ALA A 257 12.51 4.85 0.68
CA ALA A 257 12.96 3.71 1.46
C ALA A 257 13.99 2.87 0.71
N LEU A 258 13.77 2.60 -0.59
CA LEU A 258 14.75 1.92 -1.42
C LEU A 258 16.06 2.71 -1.51
N ALA A 259 15.99 4.01 -1.81
CA ALA A 259 17.18 4.83 -1.89
C ALA A 259 17.88 4.99 -0.54
N TYR A 260 17.11 5.06 0.55
CA TYR A 260 17.65 5.08 1.91
C TYR A 260 18.37 3.76 2.24
N GLU A 261 17.77 2.63 1.90
CA GLU A 261 18.36 1.32 2.11
C GLU A 261 19.67 1.18 1.31
N ALA A 262 19.60 1.47 0.01
CA ALA A 262 20.72 1.39 -0.91
C ALA A 262 21.88 2.33 -0.53
N CYS A 263 21.62 3.57 -0.13
CA CYS A 263 22.70 4.57 0.05
C CYS A 263 23.16 4.73 1.51
N PHE A 264 22.38 4.30 2.50
CA PHE A 264 22.66 4.61 3.91
C PHE A 264 22.64 3.38 4.83
N LYS A 265 21.83 2.36 4.55
CA LYS A 265 21.74 1.18 5.42
C LYS A 265 22.77 0.13 5.05
N MET A 266 22.82 -0.28 3.78
CA MET A 266 23.82 -1.21 3.23
C MET A 266 25.23 -0.67 3.53
N ARG A 267 26.10 -1.49 4.12
CA ARG A 267 27.37 -1.01 4.69
C ARG A 267 28.37 -0.67 3.60
N GLU A 268 28.38 -1.48 2.56
CA GLU A 268 29.23 -1.39 1.38
C GLU A 268 29.01 -0.05 0.69
N ASN A 269 27.74 0.31 0.49
CA ASN A 269 27.34 1.53 -0.23
C ASN A 269 27.49 2.83 0.58
N ARG A 270 27.99 2.75 1.83
CA ARG A 270 28.35 3.97 2.59
C ARG A 270 29.63 4.59 2.07
N ASP A 271 30.48 3.81 1.40
CA ASP A 271 31.55 4.35 0.57
C ASP A 271 30.96 4.97 -0.70
N ARG A 272 31.09 6.29 -0.83
CA ARG A 272 30.49 7.05 -1.93
C ARG A 272 31.19 6.84 -3.27
N SER A 273 32.38 6.23 -3.27
CA SER A 273 33.07 5.84 -4.52
C SER A 273 32.42 4.63 -5.20
N ILE A 274 31.61 3.86 -4.48
CA ILE A 274 30.89 2.71 -5.02
C ILE A 274 29.58 3.21 -5.65
N PRO A 275 29.39 3.07 -6.97
CA PRO A 275 28.13 3.43 -7.62
C PRO A 275 27.01 2.51 -7.17
N ILE A 276 25.78 3.03 -7.14
CA ILE A 276 24.59 2.22 -6.92
C ILE A 276 24.24 1.53 -8.25
N THR A 277 24.58 0.25 -8.34
CA THR A 277 24.30 -0.62 -9.49
C THR A 277 22.89 -1.23 -9.39
N ALA A 278 22.40 -1.82 -10.49
CA ALA A 278 21.14 -2.57 -10.47
C ALA A 278 21.13 -3.71 -9.44
N GLU A 279 22.24 -4.45 -9.31
CA GLU A 279 22.36 -5.58 -8.38
C GLU A 279 22.28 -5.11 -6.92
N LEU A 280 22.96 -4.01 -6.58
CA LEU A 280 22.89 -3.41 -5.25
C LEU A 280 21.49 -2.85 -4.96
N PHE A 281 20.82 -2.31 -5.97
CA PHE A 281 19.47 -1.78 -5.83
C PHE A 281 18.42 -2.89 -5.68
N GLU A 282 18.60 -4.02 -6.37
CA GLU A 282 17.80 -5.24 -6.16
C GLU A 282 18.00 -5.79 -4.74
N GLN A 283 19.24 -5.83 -4.25
CA GLN A 283 19.51 -6.22 -2.86
C GLN A 283 18.83 -5.28 -1.85
N ALA A 284 18.79 -3.97 -2.13
CA ALA A 284 18.07 -3.01 -1.29
C ALA A 284 16.55 -3.28 -1.28
N LYS A 285 15.97 -3.67 -2.42
CA LYS A 285 14.56 -4.11 -2.52
C LYS A 285 14.31 -5.34 -1.64
N GLU A 286 15.16 -6.36 -1.74
CA GLU A 286 15.05 -7.58 -0.93
C GLU A 286 15.17 -7.27 0.57
N ASN A 287 16.16 -6.48 0.98
CA ASN A 287 16.32 -6.05 2.37
C ASN A 287 15.06 -5.34 2.89
N LEU A 288 14.48 -4.44 2.09
CA LEU A 288 13.28 -3.71 2.45
C LEU A 288 12.10 -4.65 2.69
N ILE A 289 11.88 -5.63 1.80
CA ILE A 289 10.80 -6.62 1.91
C ILE A 289 11.00 -7.54 3.11
N LEU A 290 12.24 -7.99 3.37
CA LEU A 290 12.57 -8.85 4.49
C LEU A 290 12.43 -8.13 5.84
N SER A 291 12.71 -6.83 5.90
CA SER A 291 12.75 -6.06 7.14
C SER A 291 11.41 -5.84 7.82
N ARG A 292 10.28 -6.21 7.19
CA ARG A 292 8.90 -6.03 7.70
C ARG A 292 8.69 -4.63 8.30
N VAL A 293 8.94 -3.61 7.50
CA VAL A 293 8.78 -2.24 7.99
C VAL A 293 7.31 -1.99 8.30
N THR A 294 7.02 -1.31 9.41
CA THR A 294 5.68 -1.04 9.95
C THR A 294 4.67 -0.50 8.91
N HIS A 295 5.13 0.17 7.85
CA HIS A 295 4.26 0.60 6.77
C HIS A 295 3.65 -0.57 5.98
N LEU A 296 4.45 -1.58 5.66
CA LEU A 296 4.01 -2.77 4.93
C LEU A 296 3.05 -3.60 5.80
N ASP A 297 3.33 -3.71 7.10
CA ASP A 297 2.44 -4.38 8.07
C ASP A 297 1.06 -3.68 8.14
N GLN A 298 1.04 -2.34 8.19
CA GLN A 298 -0.22 -1.59 8.20
C GLN A 298 -1.02 -1.74 6.90
N LEU A 299 -0.34 -1.99 5.78
CA LEU A 299 -0.99 -2.30 4.51
C LEU A 299 -1.57 -3.72 4.53
N ALA A 300 -0.90 -4.66 5.21
CA ALA A 300 -1.38 -6.03 5.39
C ALA A 300 -2.71 -6.11 6.13
N ASP A 301 -2.91 -5.28 7.17
CA ASP A 301 -4.19 -5.23 7.90
C ASP A 301 -5.38 -4.98 6.96
N LYS A 302 -5.19 -4.17 5.91
CA LYS A 302 -6.23 -3.88 4.91
C LYS A 302 -6.55 -5.07 4.01
N LEU A 303 -5.62 -6.01 3.84
CA LEU A 303 -5.86 -7.22 3.05
C LEU A 303 -6.91 -8.13 3.70
N ASN A 304 -7.14 -7.99 5.02
CA ASN A 304 -8.16 -8.75 5.75
C ASN A 304 -9.59 -8.22 5.55
N GLU A 305 -9.78 -7.06 4.93
CA GLU A 305 -11.12 -6.52 4.67
C GLU A 305 -11.80 -7.25 3.50
N ASP A 306 -13.04 -7.73 3.68
CA ASP A 306 -13.77 -8.48 2.64
C ASP A 306 -13.85 -7.75 1.29
N ARG A 307 -14.04 -6.43 1.30
CA ARG A 307 -14.09 -5.63 0.07
C ARG A 307 -12.75 -5.58 -0.67
N VAL A 308 -11.65 -5.56 0.08
CA VAL A 308 -10.29 -5.60 -0.48
C VAL A 308 -10.01 -7.00 -1.00
N ARG A 309 -10.36 -8.03 -0.23
CA ARG A 309 -10.20 -9.43 -0.61
C ARG A 309 -10.89 -9.76 -1.93
N ARG A 310 -12.14 -9.32 -2.15
CA ARG A 310 -12.86 -9.52 -3.44
C ARG A 310 -12.11 -8.99 -4.66
N VAL A 311 -11.22 -8.01 -4.46
CA VAL A 311 -10.40 -7.41 -5.52
C VAL A 311 -9.04 -8.11 -5.62
N ILE A 312 -8.36 -8.32 -4.49
CA ILE A 312 -6.99 -8.83 -4.46
C ILE A 312 -6.92 -10.34 -4.69
N GLU A 313 -7.84 -11.14 -4.14
CA GLU A 313 -7.82 -12.60 -4.26
C GLU A 313 -7.83 -13.08 -5.73
N PRO A 314 -8.73 -12.59 -6.61
CA PRO A 314 -8.70 -12.94 -8.03
C PRO A 314 -7.39 -12.52 -8.72
N MET A 315 -6.81 -11.37 -8.34
CA MET A 315 -5.53 -10.91 -8.90
C MET A 315 -4.34 -11.81 -8.51
N LEU A 316 -4.40 -12.44 -7.33
CA LEU A 316 -3.35 -13.35 -6.87
C LEU A 316 -3.35 -14.70 -7.62
N ILE A 317 -4.51 -15.13 -8.13
CA ILE A 317 -4.68 -16.38 -8.90
C ILE A 317 -4.83 -16.16 -10.41
N GLY A 318 -4.90 -14.91 -10.86
CA GLY A 318 -5.08 -14.57 -12.28
C GLY A 318 -6.51 -14.74 -12.81
N ASP A 319 -7.52 -14.71 -11.93
CA ASP A 319 -8.93 -14.78 -12.29
C ASP A 319 -9.56 -13.37 -12.41
N ASN A 320 -10.73 -13.28 -13.04
CA ASN A 320 -11.49 -12.04 -13.13
C ASN A 320 -12.15 -11.73 -11.78
N SER A 321 -12.02 -10.49 -11.33
CA SER A 321 -12.68 -10.05 -10.11
C SER A 321 -14.18 -9.82 -10.34
N LEU A 322 -15.01 -10.34 -9.43
CA LEU A 322 -16.43 -10.03 -9.31
C LEU A 322 -16.69 -8.79 -8.44
N ALA A 323 -15.64 -8.05 -8.05
CA ALA A 323 -15.75 -6.88 -7.19
C ALA A 323 -16.48 -5.74 -7.91
N THR A 324 -17.22 -4.96 -7.12
CA THR A 324 -17.93 -3.78 -7.62
C THR A 324 -16.94 -2.68 -8.02
N TYR A 325 -17.40 -1.70 -8.80
CA TYR A 325 -16.60 -0.51 -9.10
C TYR A 325 -16.14 0.21 -7.83
N ASP A 326 -16.99 0.27 -6.80
CA ASP A 326 -16.68 0.92 -5.54
C ASP A 326 -15.58 0.18 -4.74
N ASP A 327 -15.62 -1.16 -4.72
CA ASP A 327 -14.55 -1.98 -4.14
C ASP A 327 -13.21 -1.72 -4.86
N GLN A 328 -13.22 -1.66 -6.20
CA GLN A 328 -12.03 -1.38 -6.99
C GLN A 328 -11.47 0.02 -6.72
N GLN A 329 -12.34 1.03 -6.67
CA GLN A 329 -11.94 2.42 -6.40
C GLN A 329 -11.31 2.55 -5.01
N TYR A 330 -11.89 1.89 -4.00
CA TYR A 330 -11.31 1.87 -2.66
C TYR A 330 -9.91 1.25 -2.62
N CYS A 331 -9.67 0.14 -3.35
CA CYS A 331 -8.33 -0.42 -3.47
C CYS A 331 -7.34 0.50 -4.21
N ILE A 332 -7.81 1.29 -5.18
CA ILE A 332 -7.00 2.32 -5.86
C ILE A 332 -6.66 3.46 -4.89
N ASP A 333 -7.62 3.89 -4.08
CA ASP A 333 -7.45 4.99 -3.12
C ASP A 333 -6.52 4.59 -1.97
N LEU A 334 -6.59 3.34 -1.52
CA LEU A 334 -5.61 2.73 -0.61
C LEU A 334 -4.22 2.55 -1.26
N GLY A 335 -4.12 2.65 -2.58
CA GLY A 335 -2.87 2.48 -3.33
C GLY A 335 -2.44 1.02 -3.48
N LEU A 336 -3.32 0.05 -3.21
CA LEU A 336 -3.04 -1.39 -3.35
C LEU A 336 -2.97 -1.81 -4.81
N ILE A 337 -3.83 -1.22 -5.64
CA ILE A 337 -3.92 -1.48 -7.08
C ILE A 337 -3.87 -0.19 -7.89
N LYS A 338 -3.61 -0.32 -9.19
CA LYS A 338 -3.68 0.76 -10.16
C LYS A 338 -4.37 0.33 -11.44
N LYS A 339 -4.92 1.30 -12.16
CA LYS A 339 -5.45 1.12 -13.50
C LYS A 339 -4.32 1.27 -14.52
N THR A 340 -4.31 0.39 -15.51
CA THR A 340 -3.44 0.42 -16.68
C THR A 340 -4.29 0.29 -17.94
N GLU A 341 -3.70 0.49 -19.12
CA GLU A 341 -4.37 0.23 -20.40
C GLU A 341 -4.91 -1.21 -20.51
N LYS A 342 -4.27 -2.15 -19.81
CA LYS A 342 -4.62 -3.58 -19.82
C LYS A 342 -5.62 -3.98 -18.72
N GLY A 343 -6.08 -3.02 -17.92
CA GLY A 343 -6.96 -3.26 -16.76
C GLY A 343 -6.28 -3.00 -15.42
N LEU A 344 -6.83 -3.57 -14.36
CA LEU A 344 -6.35 -3.40 -12.99
C LEU A 344 -5.18 -4.33 -12.68
N THR A 345 -4.19 -3.83 -11.93
CA THR A 345 -3.04 -4.61 -11.47
C THR A 345 -2.59 -4.14 -10.09
N ILE A 346 -1.89 -5.00 -9.33
CA ILE A 346 -1.24 -4.61 -8.08
C ILE A 346 -0.25 -3.46 -8.35
N SER A 347 -0.25 -2.44 -7.48
CA SER A 347 0.33 -1.13 -7.78
C SER A 347 1.80 -1.15 -8.20
N ASN A 348 2.63 -2.03 -7.63
CA ASN A 348 4.07 -2.04 -7.85
C ASN A 348 4.67 -3.43 -7.56
N ALA A 349 5.92 -3.66 -7.97
CA ALA A 349 6.57 -4.97 -7.80
C ALA A 349 6.75 -5.37 -6.34
N ILE A 350 7.08 -4.41 -5.46
CA ILE A 350 7.22 -4.68 -4.03
C ILE A 350 5.91 -5.23 -3.44
N TYR A 351 4.76 -4.64 -3.75
CA TYR A 351 3.47 -5.10 -3.25
C TYR A 351 3.09 -6.49 -3.77
N LYS A 352 3.51 -6.86 -5.00
CA LYS A 352 3.29 -8.22 -5.54
C LYS A 352 4.01 -9.30 -4.73
N GLU A 353 5.13 -8.96 -4.08
CA GLU A 353 5.89 -9.85 -3.21
C GLU A 353 5.41 -9.78 -1.75
N VAL A 354 5.13 -8.57 -1.26
CA VAL A 354 4.69 -8.32 0.12
C VAL A 354 3.32 -8.93 0.39
N PHE A 355 2.32 -8.76 -0.47
CA PHE A 355 0.95 -9.21 -0.18
C PHE A 355 0.89 -10.69 0.19
N PRO A 356 1.44 -11.62 -0.62
CA PRO A 356 1.44 -13.03 -0.21
C PRO A 356 2.35 -13.37 0.95
N ARG A 357 3.45 -12.63 1.14
CA ARG A 357 4.30 -12.80 2.32
C ARG A 357 3.52 -12.52 3.59
N GLU A 358 2.77 -11.43 3.61
CA GLU A 358 1.97 -11.02 4.76
C GLU A 358 0.79 -11.97 4.99
N LEU A 359 0.07 -12.34 3.92
CA LEU A 359 -1.03 -13.31 4.00
C LEU A 359 -0.57 -14.70 4.47
N THR A 360 0.71 -15.02 4.33
CA THR A 360 1.29 -16.32 4.74
C THR A 360 2.26 -16.22 5.91
N ALA A 361 2.32 -15.09 6.61
CA ALA A 361 3.33 -14.86 7.65
C ALA A 361 3.26 -15.88 8.79
N SER A 362 2.06 -16.27 9.22
CA SER A 362 1.84 -17.32 10.22
C SER A 362 2.22 -18.72 9.70
N LEU A 363 1.98 -18.96 8.41
CA LEU A 363 2.28 -20.23 7.75
C LEU A 363 3.78 -20.51 7.70
N GLN A 364 4.57 -19.49 7.40
CA GLN A 364 6.03 -19.58 7.34
C GLN A 364 6.64 -20.03 8.68
N GLN A 365 6.04 -19.60 9.81
CA GLN A 365 6.47 -20.02 11.15
C GLN A 365 6.12 -21.48 11.46
N ASN A 366 4.98 -21.98 10.97
CA ASN A 366 4.58 -23.37 11.20
C ASN A 366 5.38 -24.37 10.34
N PHE A 367 5.80 -23.99 9.13
CA PHE A 367 6.68 -24.84 8.32
C PHE A 367 8.06 -25.01 8.99
N LEU A 368 8.56 -23.94 9.61
CA LEU A 368 9.85 -23.89 10.30
C LEU A 368 10.00 -24.91 11.43
N SER A 369 8.90 -25.27 12.10
CA SER A 369 8.92 -26.29 13.15
C SER A 369 8.85 -27.72 12.60
N ALA A 370 8.41 -27.90 11.36
CA ALA A 370 8.14 -29.22 10.78
C ALA A 370 9.31 -29.79 9.95
N PHE A 371 10.10 -28.95 9.26
CA PHE A 371 11.12 -29.43 8.32
C PHE A 371 12.49 -28.77 8.48
N SER A 372 13.55 -29.58 8.40
CA SER A 372 14.95 -29.15 8.27
C SER A 372 15.31 -28.90 6.79
N PRO A 373 16.33 -28.06 6.47
CA PRO A 373 16.69 -27.69 5.10
C PRO A 373 17.36 -28.83 4.31
N GLU A 374 16.59 -29.88 4.07
CA GLU A 374 17.00 -31.12 3.45
C GLU A 374 17.00 -31.08 1.92
N TRP A 375 16.51 -29.98 1.33
CA TRP A 375 16.38 -29.74 -0.11
C TRP A 375 17.61 -29.09 -0.73
N VAL A 376 18.68 -28.87 0.03
CA VAL A 376 19.95 -28.35 -0.47
C VAL A 376 20.93 -29.52 -0.57
N ASN A 377 21.53 -29.72 -1.73
CA ASN A 377 22.55 -30.73 -1.96
C ASN A 377 23.88 -30.32 -1.31
N GLU A 378 24.82 -31.26 -1.19
CA GLU A 378 26.15 -31.00 -0.59
C GLU A 378 26.97 -29.93 -1.33
N ASP A 379 26.71 -29.74 -2.64
CA ASP A 379 27.33 -28.71 -3.48
C ASP A 379 26.64 -27.33 -3.35
N ASN A 380 25.67 -27.20 -2.44
CA ASN A 380 24.80 -26.04 -2.23
C ASN A 380 23.85 -25.73 -3.39
N SER A 381 23.66 -26.66 -4.34
CA SER A 381 22.58 -26.57 -5.31
C SER A 381 21.24 -26.94 -4.66
N ILE A 382 20.13 -26.39 -5.18
CA ILE A 382 18.79 -26.79 -4.75
C ILE A 382 18.38 -28.10 -5.45
N ASN A 383 17.79 -29.01 -4.68
CA ASN A 383 17.21 -30.25 -5.14
C ASN A 383 15.69 -30.09 -5.27
N THR A 384 15.24 -29.65 -6.43
CA THR A 384 13.83 -29.31 -6.66
C THR A 384 12.90 -30.52 -6.51
N ASN A 385 13.35 -31.74 -6.87
CA ASN A 385 12.54 -32.94 -6.69
C ASN A 385 12.28 -33.22 -5.21
N LYS A 386 13.33 -33.22 -4.38
CA LYS A 386 13.18 -33.41 -2.92
C LYS A 386 12.35 -32.29 -2.29
N LEU A 387 12.55 -31.06 -2.75
CA LEU A 387 11.77 -29.90 -2.34
C LEU A 387 10.27 -30.10 -2.62
N MET A 388 9.91 -30.48 -3.84
CA MET A 388 8.52 -30.68 -4.24
C MET A 388 7.87 -31.87 -3.54
N THR A 389 8.61 -32.94 -3.26
CA THR A 389 8.12 -34.05 -2.43
C THR A 389 7.83 -33.61 -1.00
N LEU A 390 8.70 -32.81 -0.39
CA LEU A 390 8.45 -32.21 0.93
C LEU A 390 7.22 -31.29 0.90
N PHE A 391 7.07 -30.50 -0.16
CA PHE A 391 5.89 -29.66 -0.35
C PHE A 391 4.60 -30.50 -0.44
N GLN A 392 4.57 -31.59 -1.22
CA GLN A 392 3.41 -32.47 -1.33
C GLN A 392 3.01 -33.08 0.02
N GLN A 393 4.00 -33.52 0.82
CA GLN A 393 3.74 -34.04 2.16
C GLN A 393 3.19 -32.95 3.08
N PHE A 394 3.83 -31.78 3.10
CA PHE A 394 3.36 -30.64 3.85
C PHE A 394 1.93 -30.24 3.46
N TRP A 395 1.64 -30.16 2.17
CA TRP A 395 0.31 -29.82 1.65
C TRP A 395 -0.75 -30.85 2.07
N ARG A 396 -0.44 -32.14 2.03
CA ARG A 396 -1.31 -33.24 2.51
C ARG A 396 -1.71 -33.05 3.98
N GLU A 397 -0.74 -32.75 4.83
CA GLU A 397 -0.93 -32.65 6.28
C GLU A 397 -1.68 -31.37 6.70
N ASN A 398 -1.70 -30.36 5.84
CA ASN A 398 -2.06 -29.00 6.22
C ASN A 398 -3.26 -28.43 5.44
N SER A 399 -3.55 -28.89 4.23
CA SER A 399 -4.56 -28.28 3.34
C SER A 399 -5.95 -27.96 3.97
N GLU A 400 -6.48 -28.83 4.86
CA GLU A 400 -7.79 -28.61 5.52
C GLU A 400 -7.74 -27.44 6.52
N ILE A 401 -6.73 -27.40 7.38
CA ILE A 401 -6.53 -26.32 8.36
C ILE A 401 -6.30 -24.98 7.63
N TRP A 402 -5.77 -25.00 6.41
CA TRP A 402 -5.18 -23.80 5.79
C TRP A 402 -6.17 -23.12 4.85
N SER A 403 -7.10 -23.91 4.31
CA SER A 403 -8.31 -23.38 3.69
C SER A 403 -9.08 -22.44 4.62
N SER A 404 -9.08 -22.62 5.94
CA SER A 404 -9.88 -21.79 6.86
C SER A 404 -9.14 -20.55 7.44
N HIS A 405 -7.81 -20.47 7.35
CA HIS A 405 -7.01 -19.53 8.14
C HIS A 405 -6.25 -18.43 7.36
N ILE A 406 -6.24 -18.42 6.02
CA ILE A 406 -5.56 -17.37 5.23
C ILE A 406 -6.51 -16.17 5.04
N ALA A 407 -6.94 -15.53 6.13
CA ALA A 407 -7.74 -14.30 6.09
C ALA A 407 -8.93 -14.29 5.08
N GLY A 408 -9.57 -15.44 4.86
CA GLY A 408 -10.66 -15.60 3.88
C GLY A 408 -10.25 -15.77 2.42
N TYR A 409 -8.96 -15.77 2.07
CA TYR A 409 -8.40 -16.01 0.72
C TYR A 409 -8.44 -17.50 0.33
N HIS A 410 -9.64 -18.08 0.39
CA HIS A 410 -9.88 -19.49 0.18
C HIS A 410 -9.48 -19.99 -1.21
N GLU A 411 -9.72 -19.19 -2.26
CA GLU A 411 -9.40 -19.52 -3.65
C GLU A 411 -7.92 -19.38 -3.93
N ALA A 412 -7.29 -18.33 -3.39
CA ALA A 412 -5.85 -18.10 -3.53
C ALA A 412 -4.97 -18.96 -2.62
N ALA A 413 -5.55 -19.66 -1.64
CA ALA A 413 -4.81 -20.46 -0.66
C ALA A 413 -3.71 -21.35 -1.27
N PRO A 414 -3.93 -22.17 -2.33
CA PRO A 414 -2.88 -23.01 -2.87
C PRO A 414 -1.65 -22.22 -3.38
N HIS A 415 -1.89 -21.10 -4.07
CA HIS A 415 -0.83 -20.23 -4.56
C HIS A 415 -0.09 -19.54 -3.41
N LEU A 416 -0.84 -19.08 -2.41
CA LEU A 416 -0.30 -18.42 -1.23
C LEU A 416 0.58 -19.38 -0.41
N VAL A 417 0.09 -20.59 -0.15
CA VAL A 417 0.82 -21.61 0.62
C VAL A 417 2.10 -22.04 -0.09
N PHE A 418 2.03 -22.34 -1.39
CA PHE A 418 3.22 -22.69 -2.17
C PHE A 418 4.25 -21.56 -2.18
N HIS A 419 3.79 -20.32 -2.30
CA HIS A 419 4.67 -19.17 -2.23
C HIS A 419 5.31 -18.98 -0.85
N GLY A 420 4.54 -19.06 0.24
CA GLY A 420 5.07 -18.98 1.61
C GLY A 420 6.09 -20.08 1.88
N PHE A 421 5.85 -21.28 1.34
CA PHE A 421 6.80 -22.39 1.35
C PHE A 421 8.10 -22.02 0.63
N LEU A 422 8.03 -21.54 -0.62
CA LEU A 422 9.24 -21.14 -1.37
C LEU A 422 9.99 -19.99 -0.69
N GLN A 423 9.31 -18.99 -0.14
CA GLN A 423 9.95 -17.90 0.61
C GLN A 423 10.78 -18.41 1.79
N ARG A 424 10.31 -19.47 2.43
CA ARG A 424 11.07 -20.10 3.51
C ARG A 424 12.26 -20.91 2.98
N VAL A 425 12.11 -21.55 1.83
CA VAL A 425 13.18 -22.29 1.14
C VAL A 425 14.30 -21.35 0.75
N SER A 426 13.97 -20.15 0.28
CA SER A 426 14.94 -19.19 -0.24
C SER A 426 15.77 -18.51 0.84
N ASN A 427 15.25 -18.26 2.04
CA ASN A 427 15.88 -17.65 3.24
C ASN A 427 17.40 -17.32 3.15
N GLY A 428 17.75 -16.34 2.31
CA GLY A 428 19.11 -15.80 2.16
C GLY A 428 19.99 -16.40 1.04
N TYR A 429 19.62 -17.53 0.44
CA TYR A 429 20.37 -18.20 -0.64
C TYR A 429 19.68 -18.15 -2.02
N GLY A 430 18.40 -17.76 -2.06
CA GLY A 430 17.65 -17.57 -3.31
C GLY A 430 16.78 -16.31 -3.32
N ILE A 431 16.52 -15.80 -4.52
CA ILE A 431 15.62 -14.69 -4.82
C ILE A 431 14.37 -15.27 -5.49
N ILE A 432 13.19 -14.88 -5.01
CA ILE A 432 11.92 -15.29 -5.61
C ILE A 432 11.32 -14.08 -6.29
N GLU A 433 11.22 -14.18 -7.60
CA GLU A 433 10.55 -13.19 -8.43
C GLU A 433 9.17 -13.68 -8.84
N ARG A 434 8.29 -12.69 -8.97
CA ARG A 434 6.97 -12.85 -9.55
C ARG A 434 6.87 -11.88 -10.69
N GLU A 435 6.78 -12.38 -11.91
CA GLU A 435 6.37 -11.49 -12.98
C GLU A 435 4.85 -11.30 -12.92
N TYR A 436 4.43 -10.04 -12.89
CA TYR A 436 3.25 -9.64 -13.65
C TYR A 436 3.75 -8.61 -14.65
N GLY A 437 4.37 -9.09 -15.71
CA GLY A 437 5.06 -8.27 -16.71
C GLY A 437 4.78 -8.81 -18.10
N LEU A 438 4.37 -7.89 -18.99
CA LEU A 438 4.23 -8.08 -20.44
C LEU A 438 3.48 -9.35 -20.93
N HIS A 439 2.14 -9.28 -20.87
CA HIS A 439 1.17 -9.96 -21.76
C HIS A 439 0.36 -11.13 -21.19
N ARG A 440 0.61 -11.65 -19.98
CA ARG A 440 -0.09 -12.86 -19.52
C ARG A 440 -0.67 -12.71 -18.11
N LYS A 441 -1.87 -13.26 -17.93
CA LYS A 441 -2.79 -13.05 -16.80
C LYS A 441 -2.46 -13.85 -15.53
N ARG A 442 -1.21 -14.23 -15.23
CA ARG A 442 -0.98 -15.35 -14.27
C ARG A 442 0.28 -15.17 -13.41
N THR A 443 0.28 -15.83 -12.25
CA THR A 443 1.32 -15.79 -11.21
C THR A 443 2.31 -16.93 -11.43
N ASP A 444 3.24 -16.73 -12.36
CA ASP A 444 4.37 -17.64 -12.56
C ASP A 444 5.47 -17.28 -11.55
N ILE A 445 5.96 -18.27 -10.80
CA ILE A 445 6.97 -18.05 -9.77
C ILE A 445 8.32 -18.42 -10.34
N TYR A 446 9.27 -17.49 -10.25
CA TYR A 446 10.63 -17.69 -10.71
C TYR A 446 11.58 -17.66 -9.52
N LEU A 447 12.29 -18.76 -9.30
CA LEU A 447 13.28 -18.91 -8.24
C LEU A 447 14.68 -18.84 -8.86
N ARG A 448 15.45 -17.81 -8.47
CA ARG A 448 16.89 -17.71 -8.70
C ARG A 448 17.62 -18.19 -7.46
N TRP A 449 18.32 -19.32 -7.55
CA TRP A 449 19.11 -19.86 -6.45
C TRP A 449 20.60 -19.70 -6.75
N ASN A 450 21.32 -19.04 -5.85
CA ASN A 450 22.75 -18.81 -6.04
C ASN A 450 23.54 -19.96 -5.42
N ALA A 451 24.07 -20.85 -6.25
CA ALA A 451 24.98 -21.90 -5.84
C ALA A 451 26.44 -21.58 -6.25
N PRO A 452 27.46 -22.15 -5.58
CA PRO A 452 28.88 -21.94 -5.91
C PRO A 452 29.24 -22.24 -7.37
N MET A 453 28.54 -23.19 -8.00
CA MET A 453 28.77 -23.60 -9.40
C MET A 453 27.97 -22.79 -10.43
N GLY A 454 27.16 -21.83 -9.99
CA GLY A 454 26.34 -21.00 -10.87
C GLY A 454 24.92 -20.81 -10.32
N GLN A 455 24.18 -19.90 -10.95
CA GLN A 455 22.81 -19.63 -10.58
C GLN A 455 21.86 -20.67 -11.19
N GLN A 456 21.05 -21.32 -10.37
CA GLN A 456 19.93 -22.14 -10.82
C GLN A 456 18.68 -21.26 -10.99
N ARG A 457 17.99 -21.45 -12.10
CA ARG A 457 16.83 -20.68 -12.56
C ARG A 457 15.66 -21.62 -12.71
N ILE A 458 14.69 -21.56 -11.81
CA ILE A 458 13.60 -22.53 -11.74
C ILE A 458 12.28 -21.81 -11.90
N VAL A 459 11.46 -22.27 -12.82
CA VAL A 459 10.13 -21.72 -13.09
C VAL A 459 9.06 -22.67 -12.55
N PHE A 460 8.09 -22.11 -11.83
CA PHE A 460 6.89 -22.80 -11.37
C PHE A 460 5.63 -22.17 -11.95
N GLU A 461 4.81 -22.99 -12.60
CA GLU A 461 3.45 -22.65 -13.01
C GLU A 461 2.46 -23.30 -12.04
N LEU A 462 1.52 -22.51 -11.52
CA LEU A 462 0.51 -23.02 -10.58
C LEU A 462 -0.87 -23.08 -11.24
N LYS A 463 -1.59 -24.18 -11.01
CA LYS A 463 -2.96 -24.37 -11.48
C LYS A 463 -3.82 -24.95 -10.38
N ILE A 464 -5.07 -24.50 -10.33
CA ILE A 464 -6.09 -25.08 -9.45
C ILE A 464 -7.04 -25.86 -10.34
N ARG A 465 -7.26 -27.13 -10.02
CA ARG A 465 -8.30 -27.97 -10.61
C ARG A 465 -9.50 -27.99 -9.67
N THR A 466 -10.66 -27.61 -10.18
CA THR A 466 -11.93 -27.61 -9.45
C THR A 466 -12.93 -28.56 -10.10
N GLU A 467 -14.17 -28.58 -9.60
CA GLU A 467 -15.28 -29.29 -10.26
C GLU A 467 -15.54 -28.80 -11.68
N ARG A 468 -15.15 -27.56 -12.02
CA ARG A 468 -15.29 -27.03 -13.38
C ARG A 468 -14.47 -27.83 -14.40
N GLU A 469 -13.34 -28.40 -13.98
CA GLU A 469 -12.40 -29.21 -14.77
C GLU A 469 -12.48 -30.71 -14.43
N ASN A 470 -13.65 -31.20 -14.01
CA ASN A 470 -13.80 -32.61 -13.62
C ASN A 470 -13.74 -33.56 -14.84
N THR A 471 -14.17 -33.13 -16.03
CA THR A 471 -14.08 -33.95 -17.25
C THR A 471 -12.64 -34.07 -17.74
N SER A 472 -12.28 -35.24 -18.27
CA SER A 472 -10.93 -35.49 -18.81
C SER A 472 -10.54 -34.48 -19.88
N GLU A 473 -11.46 -34.12 -20.78
CA GLU A 473 -11.22 -33.12 -21.84
C GLU A 473 -10.83 -31.75 -21.27
N LYS A 474 -11.57 -31.24 -20.27
CA LYS A 474 -11.27 -29.93 -19.66
C LYS A 474 -9.97 -29.96 -18.88
N PHE A 475 -9.68 -31.07 -18.20
CA PHE A 475 -8.42 -31.23 -17.49
C PHE A 475 -7.22 -31.30 -18.44
N GLU A 476 -7.33 -32.03 -19.55
CA GLU A 476 -6.28 -32.07 -20.57
C GLU A 476 -6.10 -30.71 -21.26
N LYS A 477 -7.19 -29.96 -21.47
CA LYS A 477 -7.10 -28.57 -21.93
C LYS A 477 -6.35 -27.68 -20.94
N LEU A 478 -6.69 -27.75 -19.65
CA LEU A 478 -5.99 -27.01 -18.58
C LEU A 478 -4.49 -27.33 -18.60
N LYS A 479 -4.12 -28.61 -18.68
CA LYS A 479 -2.71 -29.03 -18.78
C LYS A 479 -2.03 -28.47 -20.02
N THR A 480 -2.63 -28.62 -21.20
CA THR A 480 -2.04 -28.19 -22.46
C THR A 480 -1.79 -26.68 -22.47
N GLU A 481 -2.75 -25.89 -22.01
CA GLU A 481 -2.59 -24.43 -21.87
C GLU A 481 -1.49 -24.06 -20.86
N SER A 482 -1.33 -24.85 -19.80
CA SER A 482 -0.31 -24.63 -18.78
C SER A 482 1.09 -25.01 -19.26
N LEU A 483 1.22 -26.10 -20.03
CA LEU A 483 2.48 -26.51 -20.66
C LEU A 483 2.97 -25.47 -21.65
N LYS A 484 2.06 -24.90 -22.45
CA LYS A 484 2.39 -23.79 -23.35
C LYS A 484 2.92 -22.58 -22.57
N GLN A 485 2.19 -22.16 -21.55
CA GLN A 485 2.56 -20.97 -20.77
C GLN A 485 3.91 -21.11 -20.07
N ILE A 486 4.11 -22.23 -19.35
CA ILE A 486 5.36 -22.44 -18.60
C ILE A 486 6.56 -22.52 -19.56
N THR A 487 6.37 -23.08 -20.76
CA THR A 487 7.41 -23.15 -21.79
C THR A 487 7.79 -21.77 -22.30
N GLU A 488 6.80 -20.95 -22.64
CA GLU A 488 7.04 -19.57 -23.09
C GLU A 488 7.76 -18.74 -22.02
N TYR A 489 7.46 -18.95 -20.73
CA TYR A 489 8.11 -18.24 -19.64
C TYR A 489 9.51 -18.79 -19.32
N ALA A 490 9.70 -20.12 -19.36
CA ALA A 490 10.99 -20.76 -19.20
C ALA A 490 12.01 -20.28 -20.25
N ASP A 491 11.57 -20.06 -21.49
CA ASP A 491 12.39 -19.50 -22.56
C ASP A 491 12.86 -18.07 -22.25
N ILE A 492 11.93 -17.20 -21.83
CA ILE A 492 12.22 -15.80 -21.47
C ILE A 492 13.24 -15.72 -20.32
N CYS A 493 13.08 -16.55 -19.28
CA CYS A 493 13.96 -16.55 -18.11
C CYS A 493 15.29 -17.30 -18.33
N GLY A 494 15.40 -18.09 -19.41
CA GLY A 494 16.49 -19.06 -19.58
C GLY A 494 16.53 -20.06 -18.40
N ALA A 495 15.38 -20.63 -18.06
CA ALA A 495 15.21 -21.51 -16.92
C ALA A 495 15.97 -22.85 -17.11
N ASN A 496 16.61 -23.33 -16.04
CA ASN A 496 17.22 -24.66 -15.99
C ASN A 496 16.17 -25.76 -15.77
N GLU A 497 15.12 -25.45 -15.02
CA GLU A 497 14.07 -26.39 -14.62
C GLU A 497 12.69 -25.73 -14.70
N SER A 498 11.68 -26.51 -15.09
CA SER A 498 10.29 -26.05 -15.21
C SER A 498 9.34 -27.03 -14.54
N HIS A 499 8.49 -26.51 -13.65
CA HIS A 499 7.63 -27.28 -12.77
C HIS A 499 6.18 -26.80 -12.87
N LEU A 500 5.28 -27.67 -13.32
CA LEU A 500 3.84 -27.42 -13.29
C LEU A 500 3.24 -28.05 -12.03
N VAL A 501 2.61 -27.25 -11.18
CA VAL A 501 1.95 -27.72 -9.95
C VAL A 501 0.44 -27.59 -10.10
N ILE A 502 -0.27 -28.71 -9.97
CA ILE A 502 -1.72 -28.81 -10.12
C ILE A 502 -2.33 -29.13 -8.76
N PHE A 503 -3.01 -28.15 -8.17
CA PHE A 503 -3.75 -28.28 -6.92
C PHE A 503 -5.16 -28.81 -7.15
N ASP A 504 -5.47 -30.04 -6.73
CA ASP A 504 -6.79 -30.66 -6.94
C ASP A 504 -7.74 -30.43 -5.76
N ARG A 505 -8.71 -29.53 -5.96
CA ARG A 505 -9.66 -29.09 -4.93
C ARG A 505 -11.02 -29.77 -5.00
N ARG A 506 -11.18 -30.82 -5.81
CA ARG A 506 -12.42 -31.61 -5.86
C ARG A 506 -12.66 -32.30 -4.52
N GLN A 507 -13.92 -32.32 -4.07
CA GLN A 507 -14.29 -32.70 -2.69
C GLN A 507 -14.20 -34.21 -2.45
N ASP A 508 -14.49 -35.03 -3.46
CA ASP A 508 -14.60 -36.51 -3.32
C ASP A 508 -13.35 -37.28 -3.78
N MET A 509 -12.19 -36.62 -3.83
CA MET A 509 -10.94 -37.20 -4.33
C MET A 509 -10.02 -37.62 -3.17
N ARG A 510 -9.47 -38.84 -3.22
CA ARG A 510 -8.50 -39.32 -2.22
C ARG A 510 -7.12 -38.66 -2.42
N TRP A 511 -6.38 -38.46 -1.33
CA TRP A 511 -5.02 -37.88 -1.36
C TRP A 511 -4.06 -38.60 -2.30
N ASP A 512 -4.13 -39.94 -2.36
CA ASP A 512 -3.25 -40.72 -3.23
C ASP A 512 -3.57 -40.54 -4.73
N GLU A 513 -4.72 -39.97 -5.06
CA GLU A 513 -5.09 -39.58 -6.43
C GLU A 513 -4.72 -38.11 -6.73
N LYS A 514 -4.59 -37.28 -5.68
CA LYS A 514 -4.19 -35.87 -5.79
C LYS A 514 -2.67 -35.72 -5.88
N ILE A 515 -1.92 -36.55 -5.15
CA ILE A 515 -0.46 -36.48 -5.06
C ILE A 515 0.17 -37.41 -6.09
N TYR A 516 0.86 -36.82 -7.06
CA TYR A 516 1.63 -37.56 -8.05
C TYR A 516 2.80 -36.73 -8.57
N SER A 517 3.77 -37.39 -9.21
CA SER A 517 4.83 -36.73 -9.97
C SER A 517 4.98 -37.40 -11.32
N ARG A 518 5.06 -36.62 -12.39
CA ARG A 518 5.25 -37.08 -13.77
C ARG A 518 6.17 -36.12 -14.51
N THR A 519 6.77 -36.58 -15.60
CA THR A 519 7.50 -35.71 -16.52
C THR A 519 6.75 -35.68 -17.84
N SER A 520 6.66 -34.50 -18.44
CA SER A 520 6.18 -34.28 -19.80
C SER A 520 7.23 -33.54 -20.62
N GLU A 521 7.21 -33.73 -21.92
CA GLU A 521 7.97 -32.92 -22.87
C GLU A 521 6.99 -32.08 -23.68
N TYR A 522 7.28 -30.79 -23.84
CA TYR A 522 6.48 -29.87 -24.65
C TYR A 522 7.41 -28.91 -25.38
N GLU A 523 7.34 -28.87 -26.71
CA GLU A 523 8.19 -28.03 -27.57
C GLU A 523 9.70 -28.13 -27.25
N GLY A 524 10.18 -29.31 -26.83
CA GLY A 524 11.59 -29.56 -26.48
C GLY A 524 11.96 -29.21 -25.03
N TYR A 525 11.04 -28.66 -24.23
CA TYR A 525 11.24 -28.39 -22.82
C TYR A 525 10.75 -29.57 -21.97
N LYS A 526 11.61 -30.02 -21.05
CA LYS A 526 11.27 -31.03 -20.04
C LYS A 526 10.56 -30.34 -18.87
N ILE A 527 9.31 -30.72 -18.61
CA ILE A 527 8.46 -30.14 -17.57
C ILE A 527 8.10 -31.20 -16.54
N ASN A 528 8.39 -30.95 -15.28
CA ASN A 528 7.99 -31.81 -14.16
C ASN A 528 6.59 -31.40 -13.67
N ILE A 529 5.63 -32.33 -13.73
CA ILE A 529 4.24 -32.10 -13.32
C ILE A 529 4.01 -32.73 -11.95
N TRP A 530 3.53 -31.92 -11.01
CA TRP A 530 3.25 -32.29 -9.63
C TRP A 530 1.77 -32.15 -9.34
N GLY A 531 1.15 -33.22 -8.87
CA GLY A 531 -0.18 -33.16 -8.27
C GLY A 531 -0.08 -32.81 -6.79
N ALA A 532 -0.88 -31.86 -6.32
CA ALA A 532 -0.96 -31.45 -4.92
C ALA A 532 -2.41 -31.43 -4.44
#